data_AF-A0A3B8WM14-F1
#
_entry.id   AF-A0A3B8WM14-F1
#
_cell.length_a   1.000
_cell.length_b   1.000
_cell.length_c   1.000
_cell.angle_alpha   90.00
_cell.angle_beta   90.00
_cell.angle_gamma   90.00
#
_symmetry.space_group_name_H-M   'P 1'
#
loop_
_entity.id
_entity.type
_entity.pdbx_description
1 polymer ?
#
loop_
_entity_poly.entity_id
_entity_poly.type
_entity_poly.pdbx_seq_one_letter_code
_entity_poly.pdbx_strand_id
1 'polypeptide(L)' 'SDLLEQTITKQESISVSKASGNGSNSFIVRDTSGNSLTTQSGWYLDLAYNGNKVGERVISRATFPFGVNP' A
#
# COMPACT_ATOMS: atom_id res chain seq x y z
N SER A 1 -8.73 20.14 -7.02
CA SER A 1 -8.86 19.11 -5.98
C SER A 1 -7.89 19.45 -4.89
N ASP A 2 -8.34 19.47 -3.64
CA ASP A 2 -7.48 19.82 -2.49
C ASP A 2 -6.55 18.68 -2.08
N LEU A 3 -6.87 17.45 -2.53
CA LEU A 3 -6.10 16.24 -2.27
C LEU A 3 -5.59 15.62 -3.57
N LEU A 4 -4.37 15.09 -3.50
CA LEU A 4 -3.75 14.27 -4.54
C LEU A 4 -4.19 12.81 -4.40
N GLU A 5 -4.70 12.23 -5.48
CA GLU A 5 -5.06 10.82 -5.51
C GLU A 5 -3.81 9.94 -5.64
N GLN A 6 -3.80 8.87 -4.85
CA GLN A 6 -2.92 7.72 -5.00
C GLN A 6 -3.74 6.49 -5.37
N THR A 7 -3.12 5.53 -6.06
CA THR A 7 -3.78 4.32 -6.52
C THR A 7 -2.93 3.08 -6.26
N ILE A 8 -3.58 1.93 -6.09
CA ILE A 8 -2.92 0.62 -6.15
C ILE A 8 -2.79 0.27 -7.63
N THR A 9 -1.56 0.23 -8.15
CA THR A 9 -1.28 0.08 -9.59
C THR A 9 -1.04 -1.37 -9.99
N LYS A 10 -0.63 -2.22 -9.05
CA LYS A 10 -0.34 -3.64 -9.30
C LYS A 10 -0.76 -4.50 -8.12
N GLN A 11 -1.16 -5.74 -8.41
CA GLN A 11 -1.29 -6.81 -7.44
C GLN A 11 -0.75 -8.11 -8.04
N GLU A 12 0.20 -8.76 -7.39
CA GLU A 12 0.82 -9.98 -7.93
C GLU A 12 1.25 -10.96 -6.84
N SER A 13 1.45 -12.22 -7.24
CA SER A 13 2.08 -13.23 -6.39
C SER A 13 3.59 -13.24 -6.60
N ILE A 14 4.34 -13.15 -5.51
CA ILE A 14 5.81 -13.28 -5.53
C ILE A 14 6.25 -14.44 -4.66
N SER A 15 7.43 -14.97 -4.96
CA SER A 15 8.12 -15.99 -4.17
C SER A 15 9.42 -15.40 -3.65
N VAL A 16 9.62 -15.44 -2.34
CA VAL A 16 10.81 -14.91 -1.67
C VAL A 16 11.51 -16.05 -0.95
N SER A 17 12.79 -16.24 -1.26
CA SER A 17 13.63 -17.24 -0.59
C SER A 17 13.68 -16.99 0.91
N LYS A 18 13.56 -18.05 1.71
CA LYS A 18 13.69 -17.95 3.16
C LYS A 18 15.12 -17.59 3.52
N ALA A 19 15.30 -16.73 4.52
CA ALA A 19 16.61 -16.36 5.03
C ALA A 19 17.41 -17.57 5.56
N SER A 20 16.73 -18.64 5.99
CA SER A 20 17.35 -19.90 6.39
C SER A 20 17.98 -20.70 5.23
N GLY A 21 17.84 -20.26 3.99
CA GLY A 21 18.38 -20.92 2.80
C GLY A 21 17.56 -22.11 2.30
N ASN A 22 16.60 -22.62 3.10
CA ASN A 22 15.81 -23.79 2.75
C ASN A 22 14.36 -23.41 2.42
N GLY A 23 14.06 -23.33 1.11
CA GLY A 23 12.72 -23.09 0.56
C GLY A 23 12.36 -21.62 0.37
N SER A 24 11.11 -21.37 -0.02
CA SER A 24 10.56 -20.03 -0.25
C SER A 24 9.23 -19.82 0.47
N ASN A 25 8.86 -18.55 0.64
CA ASN A 25 7.53 -18.11 1.02
C ASN A 25 6.85 -17.47 -0.19
N SER A 26 5.54 -17.67 -0.34
CA SER A 26 4.76 -16.96 -1.34
C SER A 26 3.92 -15.86 -0.69
N PHE A 27 3.87 -14.71 -1.33
CA PHE A 27 3.11 -13.54 -0.88
C PHE A 27 2.28 -12.99 -2.02
N ILE A 28 1.14 -12.41 -1.70
CA ILE A 28 0.46 -11.46 -2.59
C ILE A 28 0.89 -10.06 -2.17
N VAL A 29 1.49 -9.33 -3.09
CA VAL A 29 1.98 -7.97 -2.86
C VAL A 29 1.27 -6.99 -3.79
N ARG A 30 1.37 -5.71 -3.45
CA ARG A 30 0.77 -4.61 -4.18
C ARG A 30 1.73 -3.44 -4.29
N ASP A 31 1.75 -2.82 -5.46
CA ASP A 31 2.45 -1.55 -5.68
C ASP A 31 1.45 -0.40 -5.67
N THR A 32 1.90 0.76 -5.20
CA THR A 32 1.13 2.00 -5.21
C THR A 32 1.75 3.01 -6.17
N SER A 33 0.97 4.00 -6.60
CA SER A 33 1.49 5.14 -7.35
C SER A 33 2.57 5.89 -6.57
N GLY A 34 3.53 6.43 -7.31
CA GLY A 34 4.58 7.32 -6.78
C GLY A 34 4.27 8.80 -7.03
N ASN A 35 3.00 9.21 -6.96
CA ASN A 35 2.64 10.60 -7.25
C ASN A 35 3.14 11.50 -6.12
N SER A 36 3.84 12.57 -6.48
CA SER A 36 4.36 13.54 -5.51
C SER A 36 3.42 14.74 -5.37
N LEU A 37 3.25 15.22 -4.14
CA LEU A 37 2.52 16.45 -3.86
C LEU A 37 3.19 17.64 -4.56
N THR A 38 2.38 18.49 -5.17
CA THR A 38 2.85 19.74 -5.77
C THR A 38 2.17 20.94 -5.12
N THR A 39 0.85 21.05 -5.29
CA THR A 39 0.05 22.17 -4.77
C THR A 39 -1.08 21.72 -3.86
N GLN A 40 -1.33 20.41 -3.75
CA GLN A 40 -2.39 19.83 -2.93
C GLN A 40 -2.03 19.88 -1.44
N SER A 41 -3.04 20.01 -0.59
CA SER A 41 -2.90 20.08 0.87
C SER A 41 -2.69 18.71 1.53
N GLY A 42 -2.82 17.63 0.76
CA GLY A 42 -2.66 16.27 1.24
C GLY A 42 -2.94 15.26 0.14
N TRP A 43 -3.10 13.99 0.52
CA TRP A 43 -3.37 12.91 -0.40
C TRP A 43 -4.40 11.93 0.17
N TYR A 44 -4.96 11.11 -0.70
CA TYR A 44 -5.80 9.98 -0.31
C TYR A 44 -5.48 8.76 -1.17
N LEU A 45 -5.78 7.58 -0.63
CA LEU A 45 -5.68 6.29 -1.32
C LEU A 45 -6.95 5.50 -1.01
N ASP A 46 -7.75 5.23 -2.05
CA ASP A 46 -8.81 4.26 -1.93
C ASP A 46 -8.20 2.85 -1.86
N LEU A 47 -8.60 2.06 -0.85
CA LEU A 47 -8.19 0.66 -0.71
C LEU A 47 -8.95 -0.23 -1.70
N ALA A 48 -8.67 -0.05 -2.99
CA ALA A 48 -9.27 -0.79 -4.09
C ALA A 48 -8.24 -0.98 -5.21
N TYR A 49 -8.05 -2.21 -5.65
CA TYR A 49 -7.23 -2.52 -6.82
C TYR A 49 -8.10 -2.57 -8.08
N ASN A 50 -7.69 -1.88 -9.15
CA ASN A 50 -8.44 -1.76 -10.42
C ASN A 50 -9.91 -1.31 -10.22
N GLY A 51 -10.17 -0.46 -9.23
CA GLY A 51 -11.52 0.01 -8.91
C GLY A 51 -12.45 -1.06 -8.32
N ASN A 52 -11.97 -2.29 -8.06
CA ASN A 52 -12.78 -3.36 -7.50
C ASN A 52 -12.94 -3.18 -5.99
N LYS A 53 -14.15 -2.79 -5.56
CA LYS A 53 -14.49 -2.50 -4.17
C LYS A 53 -14.97 -3.77 -3.46
N VAL A 54 -14.05 -4.45 -2.78
CA VAL A 54 -14.33 -5.67 -2.00
C VAL A 54 -14.58 -5.40 -0.50
N GLY A 55 -14.71 -4.13 -0.12
CA GLY A 55 -14.94 -3.74 1.27
C GLY A 55 -13.69 -3.70 2.15
N GLU A 56 -12.50 -3.54 1.55
CA GLU A 56 -11.24 -3.37 2.27
C GLU A 56 -11.24 -2.09 3.12
N ARG A 57 -10.81 -2.21 4.38
CA ARG A 57 -10.90 -1.13 5.39
C ARG A 57 -9.73 -1.23 6.38
N VAL A 58 -9.32 -0.09 6.91
CA VAL A 58 -8.40 -0.02 8.05
C VAL A 58 -9.21 -0.13 9.34
N ILE A 59 -8.99 -1.20 10.11
CA ILE A 59 -9.62 -1.42 11.43
C ILE A 59 -8.62 -1.44 12.59
N SER A 60 -7.32 -1.43 12.27
CA SER A 60 -6.23 -1.45 13.24
C SER A 60 -5.44 -0.15 13.19
N ARG A 61 -4.80 0.20 14.30
CA ARG A 61 -3.93 1.38 14.38
C ARG A 61 -2.74 1.23 13.44
N ALA A 62 -2.41 2.30 12.71
CA ALA A 62 -1.20 2.37 11.91
C ALA A 62 0.05 2.45 12.81
N THR A 63 1.10 1.74 12.43
CA THR A 63 2.43 1.86 13.05
C THR A 63 3.29 2.73 12.17
N PHE A 64 3.83 3.82 12.73
CA PHE A 64 4.79 4.67 12.05
C PHE A 64 6.20 4.34 12.58
N PRO A 65 7.13 3.89 11.72
CA PRO A 65 8.45 3.42 12.15
C PRO A 65 9.34 4.53 12.75
N PHE A 66 8.92 5.79 12.67
CA PHE A 66 9.69 6.95 13.15
C PHE A 66 9.16 7.54 14.47
N GLY A 67 8.26 6.86 15.18
CA GLY A 67 7.87 7.23 16.55
C GLY A 67 7.06 8.53 16.68
N VAL A 68 6.64 9.16 15.59
CA VAL A 68 5.64 10.23 15.64
C VAL A 68 4.29 9.60 15.94
N ASN A 69 3.81 9.78 17.18
CA ASN A 69 2.40 9.65 17.48
C ASN A 69 1.65 10.61 16.53
N PRO A 70 0.60 10.15 15.83
CA PRO A 70 -0.24 11.05 15.05
C PRO A 70 -0.87 12.13 15.93
#